data_AF-A0ABD3VWQ1-F1
#
_entry.id   AF-A0ABD3VWQ1-F1
#
_cell.length_a   1.000
_cell.length_b   1.000
_cell.length_c   1.000
_cell.angle_alpha   90.00
_cell.angle_beta   90.00
_cell.angle_gamma   90.00
#
_symmetry.space_group_name_H-M   'P 1'
#
loop_
_entity.id
_entity.type
_entity.pdbx_description
1 polymer ?
#
loop_
_entity_poly.entity_id
_entity_poly.type
_entity_poly.pdbx_seq_one_letter_code
_entity_poly.pdbx_strand_id
1 'polypeptide(L)'
;MIAVSDILCPESKKKFESISLSRRTVVRHIECISENLTDRLGIRIKSLMWYSLALDGSTDISDTAQLLIFIRGIDDQFVITEELLSVEHLKDTTTGNDLF
;
A
#
# COMPACT_ATOMS: atom_id res chain seq x y z
N MET A 1 -1.33 3.74 -24.79
CA MET A 1 -0.31 4.07 -25.82
C MET A 1 0.18 2.81 -26.52
N ILE A 2 0.78 1.85 -25.81
CA ILE A 2 1.26 0.58 -26.40
C ILE A 2 0.12 -0.20 -27.09
N ALA A 3 -1.00 -0.42 -26.40
CA ALA A 3 -2.17 -1.09 -26.99
C ALA A 3 -2.77 -0.38 -28.23
N VAL A 4 -2.58 0.94 -28.34
CA VAL A 4 -3.05 1.73 -29.49
C VAL A 4 -2.05 1.65 -30.64
N SER A 5 -0.75 1.52 -30.35
CA SER A 5 0.28 1.35 -31.38
C SER A 5 0.14 0.04 -32.15
N ASP A 6 -0.41 -1.00 -31.54
CA ASP A 6 -0.71 -2.27 -32.21
C ASP A 6 -1.74 -2.11 -33.35
N ILE A 7 -2.61 -1.11 -33.26
CA ILE A 7 -3.66 -0.85 -34.25
C ILE A 7 -3.21 0.18 -35.28
N LEU A 8 -2.49 1.23 -34.86
CA LEU A 8 -2.17 2.38 -35.72
C LEU A 8 -0.80 2.31 -36.41
N CYS A 9 0.22 1.74 -35.77
CA CYS A 9 1.59 1.69 -36.28
C CYS A 9 2.40 0.56 -35.61
N PRO A 10 2.08 -0.71 -35.90
CA PRO A 10 2.68 -1.87 -35.23
C PRO A 10 4.20 -1.96 -35.43
N GLU A 11 4.72 -1.46 -36.55
CA GLU A 11 6.16 -1.35 -36.83
C GLU A 11 6.91 -0.45 -35.84
N SER A 12 6.20 0.51 -35.22
CA SER A 12 6.76 1.44 -34.24
C SER A 12 6.50 1.01 -32.78
N LYS A 13 5.79 -0.10 -32.54
CA LYS A 13 5.44 -0.59 -31.19
C LYS A 13 6.66 -0.65 -30.25
N LYS A 14 7.75 -1.25 -30.70
CA LYS A 14 8.99 -1.39 -29.89
C LYS A 14 9.56 -0.04 -29.45
N LYS A 15 9.37 1.01 -30.25
CA LYS A 15 9.78 2.37 -29.87
C LYS A 15 8.93 2.87 -28.71
N PHE A 16 7.60 2.66 -28.75
CA PHE A 16 6.72 3.05 -27.65
C PHE A 16 6.95 2.24 -26.37
N GLU A 17 7.27 0.95 -26.47
CA GLU A 17 7.63 0.12 -25.31
C GLU A 17 8.92 0.58 -24.62
N SER A 18 9.88 1.12 -25.38
CA SER A 18 11.12 1.66 -24.83
C SER A 18 10.95 3.01 -24.13
N ILE A 19 9.80 3.69 -24.29
CA ILE A 19 9.55 4.97 -23.64
C ILE A 19 9.12 4.72 -22.19
N SER A 20 9.93 5.21 -21.25
CA SER A 20 9.58 5.18 -19.83
C SER A 20 8.32 6.00 -19.54
N LEU A 21 7.55 5.54 -18.54
CA LEU A 21 6.40 6.29 -18.05
C LEU A 21 6.85 7.61 -17.43
N SER A 22 6.05 8.65 -17.61
CA SER A 22 6.29 9.92 -16.93
C SER A 22 6.14 9.76 -15.42
N ARG A 23 6.86 10.57 -14.63
CA ARG A 23 6.70 10.61 -13.17
C ARG A 23 5.23 10.75 -12.74
N ARG A 24 4.45 11.58 -13.44
CA ARG A 24 3.02 11.78 -13.16
C ARG A 24 2.20 10.51 -13.41
N THR A 25 2.51 9.76 -14.45
CA THR A 25 1.84 8.48 -14.74
C THR A 25 2.17 7.45 -13.67
N VAL A 26 3.43 7.37 -13.23
CA VAL A 26 3.86 6.47 -12.16
C VAL A 26 3.15 6.80 -10.85
N VAL A 27 3.12 8.07 -10.45
CA VAL A 27 2.40 8.53 -9.23
C VAL A 27 0.94 8.16 -9.28
N ARG A 28 0.22 8.47 -10.37
CA ARG A 28 -1.20 8.10 -10.51
C ARG A 28 -1.44 6.59 -10.46
N HIS A 29 -0.50 5.80 -10.96
CA HIS A 29 -0.60 4.35 -10.88
C HIS A 29 -0.42 3.87 -9.44
N ILE A 30 0.54 4.43 -8.70
CA ILE A 30 0.73 4.15 -7.27
C ILE A 30 -0.52 4.53 -6.48
N GLU A 31 -1.10 5.71 -6.72
CA GLU A 31 -2.35 6.16 -6.08
C GLU A 31 -3.50 5.19 -6.36
N CYS A 32 -3.70 4.78 -7.62
CA CYS A 32 -4.73 3.82 -8.00
C CYS A 32 -4.55 2.44 -7.32
N ILE A 33 -3.30 1.96 -7.23
CA ILE A 33 -2.99 0.72 -6.51
C ILE A 33 -3.29 0.90 -5.01
N SER A 34 -2.90 2.04 -4.42
CA SER A 34 -3.13 2.34 -3.01
C SER A 34 -4.62 2.40 -2.67
N GLU A 35 -5.43 3.06 -3.49
CA GLU A 35 -6.90 3.07 -3.36
C GLU A 35 -7.47 1.65 -3.43
N ASN A 36 -7.04 0.85 -4.43
CA ASN A 36 -7.53 -0.52 -4.56
C ASN A 36 -7.15 -1.42 -3.37
N LEU A 37 -5.94 -1.28 -2.85
CA LEU A 37 -5.50 -1.99 -1.65
C LEU A 37 -6.32 -1.58 -0.43
N THR A 38 -6.57 -0.27 -0.27
CA THR A 38 -7.38 0.28 0.82
C THR A 38 -8.81 -0.27 0.78
N ASP A 39 -9.45 -0.29 -0.40
CA ASP A 39 -10.79 -0.84 -0.58
C ASP A 39 -10.85 -2.34 -0.24
N ARG A 40 -9.87 -3.12 -0.72
CA ARG A 40 -9.78 -4.57 -0.43
C ARG A 40 -9.56 -4.84 1.04
N LEU A 41 -8.67 -4.08 1.68
CA LEU A 41 -8.42 -4.19 3.11
C LEU A 41 -9.69 -3.86 3.89
N GLY A 42 -10.41 -2.79 3.54
CA GLY A 42 -11.68 -2.43 4.17
C GLY A 42 -12.75 -3.52 4.05
N ILE A 43 -12.85 -4.19 2.90
CA ILE A 43 -13.75 -5.35 2.72
C ILE A 43 -13.32 -6.51 3.61
N ARG A 44 -12.03 -6.83 3.63
CA ARG A 44 -11.46 -7.92 4.44
C ARG A 44 -11.67 -7.68 5.94
N ILE A 45 -11.43 -6.47 6.43
CA ILE A 45 -11.62 -6.12 7.85
C ILE A 45 -13.08 -6.33 8.26
N LYS A 46 -14.04 -5.98 7.40
CA LYS A 46 -15.47 -6.18 7.66
C LYS A 46 -15.89 -7.65 7.73
N SER A 47 -15.12 -8.57 7.14
CA SER A 47 -15.37 -10.01 7.21
C SER A 47 -14.66 -10.71 8.37
N LEU A 48 -13.83 -10.01 9.15
CA LEU A 48 -13.16 -10.60 10.31
C LEU A 48 -14.16 -10.83 11.45
N MET A 49 -14.13 -12.03 12.03
CA MET A 49 -14.89 -12.35 13.25
C MET A 49 -14.23 -11.78 14.50
N TRP A 50 -12.90 -11.87 14.56
CA TRP A 50 -12.08 -11.35 15.64
C TRP A 50 -10.82 -10.71 15.06
N TYR A 51 -10.35 -9.65 15.72
CA TYR A 51 -9.13 -8.97 15.32
C TYR A 51 -8.37 -8.42 16.53
N SER A 52 -7.08 -8.19 16.32
CA SER A 52 -6.14 -7.53 17.22
C SER A 52 -5.29 -6.56 16.42
N LEU A 53 -4.82 -5.49 17.06
CA LEU A 53 -3.82 -4.61 16.47
C LEU A 53 -2.43 -4.98 17.01
N ALA A 54 -1.44 -5.03 16.11
CA ALA A 54 -0.03 -5.13 16.47
C ALA A 54 0.65 -3.81 16.10
N LEU A 55 1.39 -3.25 17.05
CA LEU A 55 2.11 -2.00 16.90
C LEU A 55 3.60 -2.32 16.90
N ASP A 56 4.32 -1.87 15.87
CA ASP A 56 5.76 -2.04 15.75
C ASP A 56 6.46 -0.69 15.53
N GLY A 57 7.56 -0.46 16.23
CA GLY A 57 8.36 0.75 16.12
C GLY A 57 9.46 0.56 15.10
N SER A 58 9.49 1.39 14.06
CA SER A 58 10.52 1.38 13.01
C SER A 58 11.17 2.75 12.85
N THR A 59 12.22 2.83 12.05
CA THR A 59 12.87 4.07 11.62
C THR A 59 12.96 4.08 10.11
N ASP A 60 12.61 5.21 9.48
CA ASP A 60 12.78 5.33 8.03
C ASP A 60 14.23 5.60 7.63
N ILE A 61 14.45 5.78 6.32
CA ILE A 61 15.77 6.03 5.73
C ILE A 61 16.42 7.34 6.20
N SER A 62 15.66 8.22 6.85
CA SER A 62 16.12 9.50 7.39
C SER A 62 16.16 9.46 8.93
N ASP A 63 16.19 8.27 9.53
CA ASP A 63 16.16 8.03 10.98
C ASP A 63 14.94 8.63 11.69
N THR A 64 13.83 8.87 10.97
CA THR A 64 12.59 9.33 11.60
C THR A 64 11.85 8.12 12.16
N ALA A 65 11.51 8.19 13.46
CA ALA A 65 10.73 7.15 14.11
C ALA A 65 9.32 7.05 13.50
N GLN A 66 8.88 5.81 13.27
CA GLN A 66 7.58 5.48 12.70
C GLN A 66 6.91 4.40 13.53
N LEU A 67 5.59 4.47 13.62
CA LEU A 67 4.74 3.46 14.19
C LEU A 67 4.02 2.71 13.07
N LEU A 68 4.35 1.44 12.90
CA LEU A 68 3.66 0.53 12.00
C LEU A 68 2.48 -0.09 12.74
N ILE A 69 1.29 0.07 12.18
CA ILE A 69 0.05 -0.47 12.75
C ILE A 69 -0.42 -1.60 11.85
N PHE A 70 -0.41 -2.83 12.37
CA PHE A 70 -0.92 -4.01 11.69
C PHE A 70 -2.26 -4.42 12.28
N ILE A 71 -3.17 -4.87 11.42
CA ILE A 71 -4.37 -5.58 11.84
C ILE A 71 -4.19 -7.06 11.59
N ARG A 72 -4.35 -7.85 12.64
CA ARG A 72 -4.38 -9.31 12.57
C ARG A 72 -5.76 -9.78 12.91
N GLY A 73 -6.36 -10.63 12.09
CA GLY A 73 -7.69 -11.16 12.36
C GLY A 73 -7.93 -12.53 11.79
N ILE A 74 -9.08 -13.07 12.15
CA ILE A 74 -9.55 -14.39 11.73
C ILE A 74 -10.97 -14.24 11.18
N ASP A 75 -11.23 -14.84 10.02
CA ASP A 75 -12.56 -14.85 9.39
C ASP A 75 -13.39 -16.09 9.80
N ASP A 76 -14.59 -16.20 9.24
CA ASP A 76 -15.53 -17.30 9.48
C ASP A 76 -15.11 -18.63 8.83
N GLN A 77 -14.10 -18.61 7.96
CA GLN A 77 -13.42 -19.80 7.46
C GLN A 77 -12.18 -20.16 8.28
N PHE A 78 -11.96 -19.51 9.43
CA PHE A 78 -10.81 -19.69 10.31
C PHE A 78 -9.46 -19.34 9.64
N VAL A 79 -9.47 -18.51 8.60
CA VAL A 79 -8.25 -18.01 7.96
C VAL A 79 -7.70 -16.85 8.76
N ILE A 80 -6.46 -16.98 9.21
CA ILE A 80 -5.74 -15.91 9.90
C ILE A 80 -5.06 -15.03 8.86
N THR A 81 -5.28 -13.73 8.95
CA THR A 81 -4.65 -12.71 8.10
C THR A 81 -3.97 -11.66 8.96
N GLU A 82 -2.89 -11.09 8.44
CA GLU A 82 -2.18 -9.95 9.02
C GLU A 82 -1.86 -8.99 7.88
N GLU A 83 -2.27 -7.73 8.01
CA GLU A 83 -2.13 -6.70 6.99
C GLU A 83 -1.71 -5.37 7.62
N LEU A 84 -0.92 -4.58 6.90
CA LEU A 84 -0.53 -3.24 7.33
C LEU A 84 -1.73 -2.29 7.20
N LEU A 85 -2.15 -1.69 8.31
CA LEU A 85 -3.29 -0.79 8.40
C LEU A 85 -2.89 0.68 8.20
N SER A 86 -1.84 1.12 8.91
CA SER A 86 -1.30 2.48 8.77
C SER A 86 0.18 2.55 9.17
N VAL A 87 0.84 3.62 8.73
CA VAL A 87 2.16 4.02 9.18
C VAL A 87 2.06 5.45 9.66
N GLU A 88 2.29 5.67 10.96
CA GLU A 88 2.25 6.99 11.57
C GLU A 88 3.66 7.47 11.91
N HIS A 89 3.96 8.73 11.61
CA HIS A 89 5.23 9.32 12.01
C HIS A 89 5.17 9.73 13.49
N LEU A 90 6.14 9.27 14.27
CA LEU A 90 6.30 9.72 15.66
C LEU A 90 7.11 11.01 15.63
N LYS A 91 6.49 12.12 16.04
CA LYS A 91 7.17 13.42 16.11
C LYS A 91 7.98 13.48 17.40
N ASP A 92 9.28 13.75 17.27
CA ASP A 92 10.23 14.08 18.32
C ASP A 92 10.61 12.95 19.31
N THR A 93 9.65 12.19 19.86
CA THR A 93 9.92 11.16 20.88
C THR A 93 9.24 9.82 20.59
N THR A 94 9.83 8.74 21.11
CA THR A 94 9.31 7.36 21.03
C THR A 94 8.88 6.86 22.41
N THR A 95 8.21 7.71 23.19
CA THR A 95 7.74 7.32 24.52
C THR A 95 6.40 6.61 24.43
N GLY A 96 6.07 5.80 25.43
CA GLY A 96 4.75 5.19 25.52
C GLY A 96 3.62 6.24 25.48
N ASN A 97 3.84 7.45 26.00
CA ASN A 97 2.86 8.54 25.95
C ASN A 97 2.55 9.02 24.53
N ASP A 98 3.46 8.82 23.57
CA ASP A 98 3.24 9.20 22.17
C ASP A 98 2.35 8.19 21.44
N LEU A 99 2.07 7.04 22.07
CA LEU A 99 1.25 5.93 21.55
C LEU A 99 -0.16 5.85 22.16
N PHE A 100 -0.47 6.62 23.22
CA PHE A 100 -1.72 6.56 23.99
C PHE A 100 -2.54 7.86 23.94
#